data_AF-A0A7V1ANF4-F1
#
_entry.id   AF-A0A7V1ANF4-F1
#
_cell.length_a   1.000
_cell.length_b   1.000
_cell.length_c   1.000
_cell.angle_alpha   90.00
_cell.angle_beta   90.00
_cell.angle_gamma   90.00
#
_symmetry.space_group_name_H-M   'P 1'
#
loop_
_entity.id
_entity.type
_entity.pdbx_description
1 polymer ?
#
loop_
_entity_poly.entity_id
_entity_poly.type
_entity_poly.pdbx_seq_one_letter_code
_entity_poly.pdbx_strand_id
1 'polypeptide(L)' 'MEIGKNEKECPGCALPVDKAADVCPYCGYEFPEQKSSLKWAAILLAIIFAYPLLRLLLRLLHL' A
#
# COMPACT_ATOMS: atom_id res chain seq x y z
N MET A 1 25.92 -9.44 9.64
CA MET A 1 25.13 -8.21 9.86
C MET A 1 23.68 -8.66 9.87
N GLU A 2 23.12 -8.93 11.05
CA GLU A 2 21.73 -9.40 11.17
C GLU A 2 20.88 -8.19 11.54
N ILE A 3 19.97 -7.79 10.66
CA ILE A 3 19.00 -6.74 10.96
C ILE A 3 18.07 -7.27 12.06
N GLY A 4 18.00 -6.56 13.19
CA GLY A 4 17.16 -6.96 14.30
C GLY A 4 15.69 -7.10 13.86
N LYS A 5 14.93 -7.95 14.54
CA LYS A 5 13.53 -8.29 14.19
C LYS A 5 12.64 -7.05 13.90
N ASN A 6 12.94 -5.92 14.56
CA ASN A 6 12.18 -4.66 14.45
C ASN A 6 12.87 -3.58 13.61
N GLU A 7 13.93 -3.91 12.88
CA GLU A 7 14.66 -2.96 12.04
C GLU A 7 14.38 -3.22 10.54
N LYS A 8 14.41 -2.15 9.75
CA LYS A 8 14.37 -2.14 8.28
C LYS A 8 15.59 -1.38 7.78
N GLU A 9 16.01 -1.66 6.56
CA GLU A 9 17.08 -0.89 5.92
C GLU A 9 16.52 0.40 5.31
N CYS A 10 17.16 1.54 5.57
CA CYS A 10 16.76 2.81 4.97
C CYS A 10 17.12 2.82 3.47
N PRO A 11 16.16 3.07 2.55
CA PRO A 11 16.44 3.08 1.11
C PRO A 11 17.30 4.27 0.66
N GLY A 12 17.40 5.32 1.48
CA GLY A 12 18.20 6.51 1.17
C GLY A 12 19.68 6.38 1.56
N CYS A 13 20.01 5.65 2.62
CA CYS A 13 21.37 5.59 3.16
C CYS A 13 21.86 4.19 3.58
N ALA A 14 21.04 3.16 3.39
CA ALA A 14 21.34 1.75 3.69
C ALA A 14 21.71 1.44 5.16
N LEU A 15 21.40 2.34 6.09
CA LEU A 15 21.57 2.08 7.52
C LEU A 15 20.31 1.39 8.10
N PRO A 16 20.47 0.51 9.09
CA PRO A 16 19.34 -0.07 9.81
C PRO A 16 18.62 1.01 10.62
N VAL A 17 17.28 1.00 10.55
CA VAL A 17 16.39 1.93 11.28
C VAL A 17 15.20 1.16 11.84
N ASP A 18 14.56 1.69 12.87
CA ASP A 18 13.33 1.10 13.41
C ASP A 18 12.22 1.03 12.34
N LYS A 19 11.47 -0.08 12.29
CA LYS A 19 10.38 -0.27 11.32
C LYS A 19 9.28 0.77 11.45
N ALA A 20 9.02 1.24 12.66
CA ALA A 20 8.03 2.25 12.99
C ALA A 20 8.57 3.69 12.86
N ALA A 21 9.83 3.89 12.46
CA ALA A 21 10.32 5.23 12.15
C ALA A 21 9.63 5.79 10.90
N ASP A 22 9.05 6.99 11.05
CA ASP A 22 8.43 7.76 9.96
C ASP A 22 9.48 8.58 9.19
N VAL A 23 10.60 8.93 9.84
CA VAL A 23 11.75 9.62 9.20
C VAL A 23 13.06 8.94 9.61
N CYS A 24 13.97 8.76 8.67
CA CYS A 24 15.30 8.23 8.95
C CYS A 24 16.14 9.25 9.76
N PRO A 25 16.63 8.89 10.97
CA PRO A 25 17.39 9.83 11.81
C PRO A 25 18.79 10.14 11.28
N TYR A 26 19.29 9.37 10.30
CA TYR A 26 20.63 9.54 9.75
C TYR A 26 20.68 10.45 8.53
N CYS A 27 19.68 10.35 7.64
CA CYS A 27 19.69 11.08 6.36
C CYS A 27 18.42 11.92 6.11
N GLY A 28 17.41 11.84 6.97
CA GLY A 28 16.17 12.60 6.81
C GLY A 28 15.20 12.04 5.75
N TYR A 29 15.38 10.81 5.28
CA TYR A 29 14.43 10.18 4.36
C TYR A 29 13.07 9.96 5.05
N GLU A 30 12.00 10.48 4.46
CA GLU A 30 10.64 10.35 4.96
C GLU A 30 9.98 9.09 4.39
N PHE A 31 9.56 8.19 5.28
CA PHE A 31 8.95 6.93 4.89
C PHE A 31 7.48 7.14 4.52
N PRO A 32 7.01 6.56 3.40
CA PRO A 32 5.62 6.74 3.00
C PRO A 32 4.66 6.02 3.96
N GLU A 33 3.86 6.79 4.69
CA GLU A 33 2.73 6.25 5.45
C GLU A 33 1.59 5.86 4.50
N GLN A 34 1.33 4.56 4.37
CA GLN A 34 0.16 4.10 3.64
C GLN A 34 -1.10 4.34 4.47
N LYS A 35 -1.79 5.46 4.23
CA LYS A 35 -3.10 5.73 4.85
C LYS A 35 -4.08 4.62 4.49
N SER A 36 -4.59 3.92 5.50
CA SER A 36 -5.54 2.80 5.33
C SER A 36 -6.80 3.22 4.55
N SER A 37 -7.18 4.50 4.61
CA SER A 37 -8.30 5.07 3.86
C SER A 37 -8.16 4.93 2.34
N LEU A 38 -6.94 5.01 1.79
CA LEU A 38 -6.72 4.87 0.35
C LEU A 38 -6.98 3.44 -0.14
N LYS A 39 -6.73 2.43 0.70
CA LYS A 39 -7.01 1.02 0.36
C LYS A 39 -8.52 0.80 0.19
N TRP A 40 -9.34 1.36 1.09
CA TRP A 40 -10.80 1.25 0.99
C TRP A 40 -11.36 2.03 -0.20
N ALA A 41 -10.83 3.23 -0.47
CA ALA A 41 -11.22 4.00 -1.65
C ALA A 41 -10.94 3.23 -2.95
N ALA A 42 -9.77 2.58 -3.06
CA ALA A 42 -9.42 1.75 -4.22
C ALA A 42 -10.39 0.56 -4.40
N ILE A 43 -10.76 -0.12 -3.31
CA ILE A 43 -11.72 -1.24 -3.34
C ILE A 43 -13.11 -0.76 -3.81
N LEU A 44 -13.62 0.33 -3.25
CA LEU A 44 -14.92 0.88 -3.64
C LEU A 44 -14.94 1.26 -5.12
N LEU A 45 -13.88 1.91 -5.60
CA LEU A 45 -13.76 2.32 -6.99
C LEU A 45 -13.71 1.09 -7.92
N ALA A 46 -12.94 0.07 -7.57
CA ALA A 46 -12.90 -1.20 -8.32
C ALA A 46 -14.29 -1.86 -8.41
N ILE A 47 -15.06 -1.91 -7.32
CA ILE A 47 -16.42 -2.46 -7.30
C ILE A 47 -17.37 -1.63 -8.18
N ILE A 48 -17.31 -0.29 -8.09
CA ILE A 48 -18.14 0.62 -8.89
C ILE A 48 -17.91 0.40 -10.39
N PHE A 49 -16.67 0.17 -10.82
CA PHE A 49 -16.36 -0.11 -12.23
C PHE A 49 -16.65 -1.56 -12.63
N ALA A 50 -16.43 -2.53 -11.74
CA ALA A 50 -16.68 -3.94 -12.02
C ALA A 50 -18.18 -4.29 -12.07
N TYR A 51 -19.00 -3.65 -11.25
CA TYR A 51 -20.44 -3.90 -11.16
C TYR A 51 -21.21 -3.69 -12.48
N PRO A 52 -21.08 -2.57 -13.24
CA PRO A 52 -21.78 -2.39 -14.50
C PRO A 52 -21.31 -3.39 -15.55
N LEU A 53 -20.02 -3.73 -15.56
CA LEU A 53 -19.46 -4.74 -16.46
C LEU A 53 -20.05 -6.13 -16.15
N LEU A 54 -20.09 -6.52 -14.88
CA LEU A 54 -20.69 -7.76 -14.43
C LEU A 54 -22.20 -7.80 -14.73
N ARG A 55 -22.92 -6.70 -14.48
CA ARG A 55 -24.35 -6.57 -14.76
C ARG A 55 -24.66 -6.71 -16.25
N LEU A 56 -23.83 -6.13 -17.12
CA LEU A 56 -23.97 -6.27 -18.57
C LEU A 56 -23.70 -7.72 -19.00
N LEU A 57 -22.67 -8.34 -18.46
CA LEU A 57 -22.29 -9.71 -18.78
C LEU A 57 -23.37 -10.72 -18.34
N LEU A 58 -23.95 -10.54 -17.15
CA LEU A 58 -25.09 -11.33 -16.68
C LEU A 58 -26.35 -11.13 -17.54
N ARG A 59 -26.59 -9.91 -18.04
CA ARG A 59 -27.71 -9.64 -18.96
C ARG A 59 -27.52 -10.37 -20.29
N LEU A 60 -26.30 -10.40 -20.83
CA LEU A 60 -25.97 -11.12 -22.07
C LEU A 60 -26.01 -12.64 -21.91
N LEU A 61 -25.62 -13.16 -20.73
CA LEU A 61 -25.68 -14.60 -20.44
C LEU A 61 -27.11 -15.13 -20.32
N HIS A 62 -28.06 -14.26 -19.95
CA HIS A 62 -29.47 -14.61 -19.78
C HIS A 62 -30.33 -14.25 -21.02
N LEU A 63 -29.68 -13.93 -22.15
CA LEU A 63 -30.30 -13.67 -23.45
C LEU A 63 -30.11 -14.88 -24.37
#